data_AF-W2TN12-F1
#
_entry.id   AF-W2TN12-F1
#
_cell.length_a   1.000
_cell.length_b   1.000
_cell.length_c   1.000
_cell.angle_alpha   90.00
_cell.angle_beta   90.00
_cell.angle_gamma   90.00
#
_symmetry.space_group_name_H-M   'P 1'
#
loop_
_entity.id
_entity.type
_entity.pdbx_description
1 polymer ?
#
loop_
_entity_poly.entity_id
_entity_poly.type
_entity_poly.pdbx_seq_one_letter_code
_entity_poly.pdbx_strand_id
1 'polypeptide(L)'
;MDFIHEIFGDVEVHSNKKECDEDCIGGFVTRRYLNQNPNCKHVHGDLKIIEKPLNVEKLRNIQSIGGRLIIENNTDLFGFNYFSNLRSVNEKGDGVAIIIKNNKDLTSLRLPLLKNIKTLENNPRVVLINNPKWIKKKTTKKMTTNKNRFTSTRRGATSAINKVVDQNGTYVVGGDLLRFVENKRLYVIVGVAIAVLILLALLLLLLLLVIKIKSKPLLPPPPYKLSKQSKEVLASICKDIVSNNPMVWCVHDQPLLWLAPLDDAKISQINILKQQLLPLAAVSSF
;
A
#
# COMPACT_ATOMS: atom_id res chain seq x y z
N MET A 1 -14.51 -17.32 -16.26
CA MET A 1 -15.68 -16.80 -15.52
C MET A 1 -16.78 -16.72 -16.54
N ASP A 2 -17.84 -17.50 -16.34
CA ASP A 2 -18.93 -17.57 -17.29
C ASP A 2 -19.93 -16.46 -16.96
N PHE A 3 -20.15 -15.59 -17.93
CA PHE A 3 -21.20 -14.60 -17.88
C PHE A 3 -22.35 -15.07 -18.76
N ILE A 4 -23.57 -14.89 -18.29
CA ILE A 4 -24.78 -15.15 -19.06
C ILE A 4 -25.31 -13.83 -19.61
N HIS A 5 -25.74 -13.90 -20.87
CA HIS A 5 -26.48 -12.87 -21.57
C HIS A 5 -27.95 -13.30 -21.54
N GLU A 6 -28.80 -12.48 -20.92
CA GLU A 6 -30.22 -12.77 -20.77
C GLU A 6 -31.03 -11.66 -21.43
N ILE A 7 -32.04 -12.04 -22.21
CA ILE A 7 -32.94 -11.11 -22.91
C ILE A 7 -34.32 -11.24 -22.27
N PHE A 8 -34.81 -10.15 -21.68
CA PHE A 8 -36.15 -10.05 -21.09
C PHE A 8 -36.99 -9.04 -21.88
N GLY A 9 -37.65 -9.51 -22.94
CA GLY A 9 -38.34 -8.61 -23.88
C GLY A 9 -37.35 -7.70 -24.60
N ASP A 10 -37.53 -6.38 -24.51
CA ASP A 10 -36.63 -5.39 -25.11
C ASP A 10 -35.43 -5.02 -24.21
N VAL A 11 -35.25 -5.72 -23.10
CA VAL A 11 -34.15 -5.47 -22.15
C VAL A 11 -33.08 -6.55 -22.30
N GLU A 12 -31.91 -6.15 -22.78
CA GLU A 12 -30.72 -6.99 -22.80
C GLU A 12 -29.91 -6.80 -21.50
N VAL A 13 -29.78 -7.89 -20.73
CA VAL A 13 -28.96 -7.92 -19.52
C VAL A 13 -27.66 -8.64 -19.84
N HIS A 14 -26.60 -7.86 -19.96
CA HIS A 14 -25.23 -8.34 -20.19
C HIS A 14 -24.50 -8.55 -18.87
N SER A 15 -23.55 -9.50 -18.85
CA SER A 15 -22.63 -9.72 -17.72
C SER A 15 -23.27 -10.23 -16.43
N ASN A 16 -24.40 -10.94 -16.50
CA ASN A 16 -24.93 -11.64 -15.33
C ASN A 16 -24.00 -12.81 -14.97
N LYS A 17 -23.74 -12.99 -13.68
CA LYS A 17 -22.84 -14.04 -13.20
C LYS A 17 -23.57 -15.38 -13.22
N LYS A 18 -23.00 -16.39 -13.87
CA LYS A 18 -23.65 -17.71 -14.04
C LYS A 18 -23.87 -18.47 -12.73
N GLU A 19 -23.03 -18.23 -11.73
CA GLU A 19 -23.10 -18.90 -10.42
C GLU A 19 -23.09 -17.85 -9.29
N CYS A 20 -24.21 -17.79 -8.56
CA CYS A 20 -24.41 -16.96 -7.37
C CYS A 20 -24.53 -17.81 -6.09
N ASP A 21 -24.15 -19.09 -6.12
CA ASP A 21 -24.38 -20.03 -5.02
C ASP A 21 -23.70 -19.61 -3.70
N GLU A 22 -22.67 -18.78 -3.81
CA GLU A 22 -21.91 -18.23 -2.69
C GLU A 22 -22.27 -16.76 -2.38
N ASP A 23 -23.07 -16.12 -3.22
CA ASP A 23 -23.50 -14.73 -3.11
C ASP A 23 -24.95 -14.70 -2.57
N CYS A 24 -25.18 -14.00 -1.47
CA CYS A 24 -26.52 -13.89 -0.89
C CYS A 24 -26.92 -12.43 -0.66
N ILE A 25 -28.21 -12.16 -0.70
CA ILE A 25 -28.74 -10.84 -0.38
C ILE A 25 -28.69 -10.63 1.15
N GLY A 26 -28.39 -9.39 1.55
CA GLY A 26 -28.44 -8.97 2.94
C GLY A 26 -29.85 -8.96 3.53
N GLY A 27 -29.95 -8.82 4.84
CA GLY A 27 -31.21 -8.72 5.55
C GLY A 27 -31.09 -9.10 7.02
N PHE A 28 -32.23 -9.47 7.60
CA PHE A 28 -32.28 -9.99 8.97
C PHE A 28 -31.85 -11.45 8.99
N VAL A 29 -30.87 -11.76 9.84
CA VAL A 29 -30.38 -13.12 10.03
C VAL A 29 -31.36 -13.90 10.91
N THR A 30 -32.38 -14.44 10.28
CA THR A 30 -33.35 -15.35 10.92
C THR A 30 -32.94 -16.81 10.69
N ARG A 31 -33.61 -17.74 11.37
CA ARG A 31 -33.47 -19.18 11.07
C ARG A 31 -33.76 -19.48 9.59
N ARG A 32 -34.76 -18.81 9.00
CA ARG A 32 -35.12 -18.95 7.57
C ARG A 32 -33.98 -18.49 6.67
N TYR A 33 -33.42 -17.31 6.95
CA TYR A 33 -32.28 -16.76 6.20
C TYR A 33 -31.11 -17.74 6.13
N LEU A 34 -30.74 -18.33 7.27
CA LEU A 34 -29.63 -19.28 7.37
C LEU A 34 -29.90 -20.65 6.72
N ASN A 35 -31.18 -21.02 6.56
CA ASN A 35 -31.55 -22.25 5.87
C ASN A 35 -31.62 -22.05 4.36
N GLN A 36 -32.00 -20.86 3.90
CA GLN A 36 -32.02 -20.52 2.48
C GLN A 36 -30.63 -20.23 1.92
N ASN A 37 -29.70 -19.76 2.76
CA ASN A 37 -28.35 -19.37 2.33
C ASN A 37 -27.24 -20.17 3.05
N PRO A 38 -27.22 -21.51 2.97
CA PRO A 38 -26.29 -22.34 3.75
C PRO A 38 -24.82 -22.16 3.35
N ASN A 39 -24.57 -21.81 2.09
CA ASN A 39 -23.23 -21.70 1.50
C ASN A 39 -22.77 -20.25 1.26
N CYS A 40 -23.51 -19.27 1.78
CA CYS A 40 -23.18 -17.87 1.52
C CYS A 40 -21.79 -17.49 2.05
N LYS A 41 -20.96 -16.97 1.15
CA LYS A 41 -19.65 -16.39 1.43
C LYS A 41 -19.65 -14.87 1.26
N HIS A 42 -20.49 -14.32 0.38
CA HIS A 42 -20.53 -12.89 0.09
C HIS A 42 -21.94 -12.36 0.26
N VAL A 43 -22.13 -11.42 1.20
CA VAL A 43 -23.41 -10.77 1.44
C VAL A 43 -23.48 -9.47 0.66
N HIS A 44 -24.50 -9.30 -0.18
CA HIS A 44 -24.81 -8.07 -0.89
C HIS A 44 -25.84 -7.24 -0.10
N GLY A 45 -25.39 -6.15 0.52
CA GLY A 45 -26.20 -5.29 1.37
C GLY A 45 -25.93 -5.49 2.86
N ASP A 46 -26.86 -5.00 3.69
CA ASP A 46 -26.73 -5.02 5.15
C ASP A 46 -26.98 -6.41 5.73
N LEU A 47 -26.22 -6.80 6.76
CA LEU A 47 -26.48 -8.00 7.55
C LEU A 47 -26.86 -7.61 8.98
N LYS A 48 -28.07 -7.96 9.42
CA LYS A 48 -28.66 -7.53 10.70
C LYS A 48 -28.97 -8.70 11.62
N ILE A 49 -28.41 -8.70 12.83
CA ILE A 49 -28.68 -9.69 13.89
C ILE A 49 -29.33 -8.97 15.08
N ILE A 50 -30.66 -9.01 15.14
CA ILE A 50 -31.43 -8.44 16.27
C ILE A 50 -31.65 -9.48 17.37
N GLU A 51 -31.72 -10.76 16.98
CA GLU A 51 -31.84 -11.89 17.88
C GLU A 51 -30.98 -13.02 17.32
N LYS A 52 -30.12 -13.60 18.15
CA LYS A 52 -29.17 -14.62 17.73
C LYS A 52 -29.92 -15.92 17.43
N PRO A 53 -29.97 -16.38 16.16
CA PRO A 53 -30.61 -17.64 15.84
C PRO A 53 -29.78 -18.82 16.36
N LEU A 54 -30.44 -19.94 16.69
CA LEU A 54 -29.76 -21.16 17.16
C LEU A 54 -28.65 -21.67 16.22
N ASN A 55 -28.81 -21.47 14.90
CA ASN A 55 -27.90 -21.96 13.87
C ASN A 55 -26.91 -20.88 13.39
N VAL A 56 -26.62 -19.85 14.20
CA VAL A 56 -25.76 -18.71 13.84
C VAL A 56 -24.37 -19.11 13.34
N GLU A 57 -23.87 -20.30 13.72
CA GLU A 57 -22.59 -20.85 13.24
C GLU A 57 -22.51 -21.00 11.71
N LYS A 58 -23.65 -21.06 11.00
CA LYS A 58 -23.66 -21.05 9.52
C LYS A 58 -23.08 -19.76 8.93
N LEU A 59 -23.07 -18.65 9.68
CA LEU A 59 -22.42 -17.41 9.26
C LEU A 59 -20.89 -17.53 9.16
N ARG A 60 -20.31 -18.64 9.64
CA ARG A 60 -18.86 -18.88 9.60
C ARG A 60 -18.32 -18.88 8.18
N ASN A 61 -19.14 -19.18 7.18
CA ASN A 61 -18.72 -19.17 5.78
C ASN A 61 -18.61 -17.76 5.18
N ILE A 62 -19.23 -16.76 5.80
CA ILE A 62 -19.24 -15.39 5.29
C ILE A 62 -17.85 -14.79 5.37
N GLN A 63 -17.35 -14.36 4.21
CA GLN A 63 -16.05 -13.74 4.02
C GLN A 63 -16.16 -12.23 3.78
N SER A 64 -17.24 -11.76 3.16
CA SER A 64 -17.43 -10.33 2.93
C SER A 64 -18.88 -9.89 3.07
N ILE A 65 -19.07 -8.67 3.56
CA ILE A 65 -20.36 -7.98 3.60
C ILE A 65 -20.23 -6.68 2.80
N GLY A 66 -21.05 -6.52 1.78
CA GLY A 66 -21.10 -5.35 0.87
C GLY A 66 -22.02 -4.23 1.35
N GLY A 67 -22.23 -4.14 2.66
CA GLY A 67 -23.03 -3.12 3.35
C GLY A 67 -22.65 -3.09 4.82
N ARG A 68 -23.60 -2.77 5.70
CA ARG A 68 -23.37 -2.66 7.15
C ARG A 68 -23.53 -4.00 7.87
N LEU A 69 -22.70 -4.23 8.87
CA LEU A 69 -22.89 -5.28 9.86
C LEU A 69 -23.53 -4.69 11.12
N ILE A 70 -24.78 -5.06 11.40
CA ILE A 70 -25.56 -4.51 12.51
C ILE A 70 -25.90 -5.66 13.47
N ILE A 71 -25.49 -5.54 14.72
CA ILE A 71 -25.74 -6.54 15.77
C ILE A 71 -26.31 -5.85 16.99
N GLU A 72 -27.57 -6.13 17.31
CA GLU A 72 -28.28 -5.40 18.32
C GLU A 72 -29.18 -6.24 19.21
N ASN A 73 -29.39 -5.79 20.45
CA ASN A 73 -30.38 -6.32 21.38
C ASN A 73 -30.24 -7.81 21.75
N ASN A 74 -29.04 -8.41 21.67
CA ASN A 74 -28.83 -9.81 22.04
C ASN A 74 -28.46 -9.99 23.51
N THR A 75 -29.10 -10.95 24.19
CA THR A 75 -28.86 -11.28 25.60
C THR A 75 -27.93 -12.47 25.81
N ASP A 76 -27.71 -13.31 24.78
CA ASP A 76 -26.93 -14.57 24.83
C ASP A 76 -25.69 -14.54 23.89
N LEU A 77 -25.30 -13.35 23.47
CA LEU A 77 -24.20 -13.13 22.53
C LEU A 77 -22.94 -12.74 23.30
N PHE A 78 -22.02 -13.70 23.45
CA PHE A 78 -20.75 -13.51 24.17
C PHE A 78 -19.62 -12.97 23.28
N GLY A 79 -19.67 -13.23 21.98
CA GLY A 79 -18.70 -12.77 20.97
C GLY A 79 -19.06 -13.20 19.56
N PHE A 80 -18.16 -12.95 18.61
CA PHE A 80 -18.40 -13.08 17.16
C PHE A 80 -17.63 -14.24 16.50
N ASN A 81 -17.47 -15.35 17.21
CA ASN A 81 -16.71 -16.50 16.69
C ASN A 81 -17.33 -17.09 15.40
N TYR A 82 -18.64 -16.94 15.24
CA TYR A 82 -19.37 -17.31 14.03
C TYR A 82 -19.08 -16.40 12.82
N PHE A 83 -18.27 -15.35 12.96
CA PHE A 83 -17.69 -14.57 11.86
C PHE A 83 -16.18 -14.84 11.72
N SER A 84 -15.71 -16.07 12.00
CA SER A 84 -14.27 -16.37 11.99
C SER A 84 -13.61 -16.17 10.62
N ASN A 85 -14.37 -16.30 9.53
CA ASN A 85 -13.86 -16.10 8.17
C ASN A 85 -14.15 -14.72 7.58
N LEU A 86 -14.81 -13.81 8.32
CA LEU A 86 -15.14 -12.49 7.82
C LEU A 86 -13.86 -11.68 7.61
N ARG A 87 -13.60 -11.28 6.35
CA ARG A 87 -12.40 -10.55 5.91
C ARG A 87 -12.67 -9.08 5.66
N SER A 88 -13.86 -8.74 5.17
CA SER A 88 -14.21 -7.36 4.85
C SER A 88 -15.65 -6.97 5.11
N VAL A 89 -15.85 -5.74 5.53
CA VAL A 89 -17.15 -5.05 5.59
C VAL A 89 -17.01 -3.75 4.80
N ASN A 90 -17.77 -3.61 3.73
CA ASN A 90 -17.66 -2.48 2.80
C ASN A 90 -18.98 -1.75 2.75
N GLU A 91 -19.10 -0.70 3.55
CA GLU A 91 -20.25 0.19 3.46
C GLU A 91 -19.95 1.29 2.43
N LYS A 92 -20.85 1.43 1.44
CA LYS A 92 -20.70 2.39 0.33
C LYS A 92 -21.44 3.71 0.58
N GLY A 93 -22.33 3.75 1.57
CA GLY A 93 -23.08 4.96 1.94
C GLY A 93 -22.41 5.76 3.07
N ASP A 94 -23.10 6.81 3.52
CA ASP A 94 -22.66 7.72 4.60
C ASP A 94 -22.78 7.09 6.01
N GLY A 95 -22.78 5.77 6.07
CA GLY A 95 -23.05 5.00 7.27
C GLY A 95 -21.80 4.52 8.00
N VAL A 96 -22.04 4.02 9.20
CA VAL A 96 -21.08 3.23 9.98
C VAL A 96 -21.08 1.80 9.44
N ALA A 97 -19.90 1.27 9.10
CA ALA A 97 -19.80 -0.09 8.57
C ALA A 97 -20.18 -1.16 9.59
N ILE A 98 -19.81 -1.02 10.87
CA ILE A 98 -20.14 -1.99 11.92
C ILE A 98 -20.81 -1.30 13.10
N ILE A 99 -22.04 -1.71 13.41
CA ILE A 99 -22.85 -1.17 14.51
C ILE A 99 -23.15 -2.30 15.48
N ILE A 100 -22.74 -2.14 16.74
CA ILE A 100 -22.97 -3.13 17.80
C ILE A 100 -23.62 -2.43 18.98
N LYS A 101 -24.92 -2.64 19.20
CA LYS A 101 -25.68 -1.91 20.23
C LYS A 101 -26.48 -2.82 21.17
N ASN A 102 -26.57 -2.46 22.45
CA ASN A 102 -27.46 -3.12 23.42
C ASN A 102 -27.25 -4.64 23.59
N ASN A 103 -26.02 -5.16 23.43
CA ASN A 103 -25.76 -6.59 23.65
C ASN A 103 -25.26 -6.80 25.09
N LYS A 104 -26.17 -7.23 25.97
CA LYS A 104 -25.95 -7.28 27.43
C LYS A 104 -24.76 -8.14 27.82
N ASP A 105 -24.63 -9.29 27.16
CA ASP A 105 -23.69 -10.34 27.52
C ASP A 105 -22.41 -10.39 26.69
N LEU A 106 -22.23 -9.39 25.81
CA LEU A 106 -21.06 -9.28 24.95
C LEU A 106 -19.78 -9.11 25.78
N THR A 107 -18.80 -10.00 25.59
CA THR A 107 -17.51 -9.95 26.31
C THR A 107 -16.29 -9.90 25.37
N SER A 108 -16.49 -10.10 24.07
CA SER A 108 -15.41 -10.17 23.06
C SER A 108 -15.87 -9.60 21.71
N LEU A 109 -15.05 -8.74 21.09
CA LEU A 109 -15.26 -8.22 19.73
C LEU A 109 -14.31 -8.87 18.71
N ARG A 110 -13.82 -10.08 19.01
CA ARG A 110 -12.77 -10.70 18.21
C ARG A 110 -13.31 -11.13 16.84
N LEU A 111 -12.78 -10.53 15.79
CA LEU A 111 -13.01 -10.88 14.38
C LEU A 111 -11.63 -11.17 13.76
N PRO A 112 -11.15 -12.42 13.81
CA PRO A 112 -9.73 -12.73 13.64
C PRO A 112 -9.20 -12.48 12.23
N LEU A 113 -10.04 -12.63 11.21
CA LEU A 113 -9.65 -12.44 9.80
C LEU A 113 -10.11 -11.10 9.21
N LEU A 114 -10.79 -10.25 9.99
CA LEU A 114 -11.29 -8.97 9.49
C LEU A 114 -10.11 -8.01 9.30
N LYS A 115 -9.86 -7.67 8.03
CA LYS A 115 -8.75 -6.79 7.63
C LYS A 115 -9.26 -5.45 7.09
N ASN A 116 -10.33 -5.50 6.30
CA ASN A 116 -10.78 -4.35 5.52
C ASN A 116 -12.15 -3.88 6.02
N ILE A 117 -12.21 -2.67 6.55
CA ILE A 117 -13.48 -1.97 6.81
C ILE A 117 -13.47 -0.71 5.97
N LYS A 118 -14.27 -0.70 4.90
CA LYS A 118 -14.42 0.45 4.02
C LYS A 118 -15.70 1.20 4.40
N THR A 119 -15.55 2.51 4.50
CA THR A 119 -16.61 3.51 4.72
C THR A 119 -16.26 4.74 3.88
N LEU A 120 -17.22 5.63 3.64
CA LEU A 120 -16.92 6.96 3.12
C LEU A 120 -15.95 7.71 4.04
N GLU A 121 -15.16 8.59 3.43
CA GLU A 121 -14.12 9.36 4.09
C GLU A 121 -14.76 10.20 5.23
N ASN A 122 -14.19 10.11 6.44
CA ASN A 122 -14.68 10.70 7.70
C ASN A 122 -15.72 9.92 8.52
N ASN A 123 -16.33 8.84 8.00
CA ASN A 123 -17.28 8.07 8.80
C ASN A 123 -16.59 7.10 9.78
N PRO A 124 -17.15 6.93 11.00
CA PRO A 124 -16.62 5.96 11.93
C PRO A 124 -16.82 4.55 11.38
N ARG A 125 -15.77 3.73 11.50
CA ARG A 125 -15.80 2.34 11.00
C ARG A 125 -16.61 1.42 11.89
N VAL A 126 -16.53 1.64 13.21
CA VAL A 126 -17.17 0.80 14.22
C VAL A 126 -17.77 1.67 15.31
N VAL A 127 -19.04 1.45 15.61
CA VAL A 127 -19.77 2.10 16.72
C VAL A 127 -20.29 1.05 17.69
N LEU A 128 -19.96 1.25 18.96
CA LEU A 128 -20.38 0.42 20.09
C LEU A 128 -21.26 1.24 21.03
N ILE A 129 -22.52 0.83 21.22
CA ILE A 129 -23.49 1.55 22.06
C ILE A 129 -24.03 0.59 23.13
N ASN A 130 -23.92 0.96 24.41
CA ASN A 130 -24.59 0.23 25.51
C ASN A 130 -24.32 -1.30 25.54
N ASN A 131 -23.04 -1.70 25.61
CA ASN A 131 -22.63 -3.11 25.73
C ASN A 131 -21.96 -3.35 27.12
N PRO A 132 -22.74 -3.48 28.21
CA PRO A 132 -22.28 -3.28 29.58
C PRO A 132 -21.18 -4.25 30.04
N LYS A 133 -21.28 -5.55 29.75
CA LYS A 133 -20.23 -6.52 30.15
C LYS A 133 -18.90 -6.26 29.44
N TRP A 134 -18.95 -5.88 28.16
CA TRP A 134 -17.75 -5.53 27.39
C TRP A 134 -17.06 -4.29 27.96
N ILE A 135 -17.84 -3.26 28.31
CA ILE A 135 -17.35 -2.02 28.91
C ILE A 135 -16.64 -2.32 30.24
N LYS A 136 -17.27 -3.08 31.14
CA LYS A 136 -16.70 -3.47 32.45
C LYS A 136 -15.38 -4.24 32.33
N LYS A 137 -15.26 -5.13 31.33
CA LYS A 137 -14.03 -5.90 31.07
C LYS A 137 -12.87 -5.03 30.58
N LYS A 138 -13.17 -3.92 29.89
CA LYS A 138 -12.15 -2.98 29.40
C LYS A 138 -11.66 -2.03 30.50
N THR A 139 -12.56 -1.56 31.36
CA THR A 139 -12.20 -0.67 32.47
C THR A 139 -11.33 -1.38 33.51
N THR A 140 -11.68 -2.62 33.87
CA THR A 140 -10.90 -3.47 34.78
C THR A 140 -9.48 -3.73 34.29
N LYS A 141 -9.32 -4.08 33.00
CA LYS A 141 -7.97 -4.27 32.41
C LYS A 141 -7.12 -3.00 32.44
N LYS A 142 -7.72 -1.83 32.15
CA LYS A 142 -7.00 -0.54 32.15
C LYS A 142 -6.58 -0.13 33.58
N MET A 143 -7.36 -0.52 34.59
CA MET A 143 -7.05 -0.24 36.00
C MET A 143 -5.93 -1.14 36.55
N THR A 144 -5.81 -2.39 36.08
CA THR A 144 -4.70 -3.28 36.46
C THR A 144 -3.35 -2.94 35.82
N THR A 145 -3.33 -2.24 34.67
CA THR A 145 -2.07 -1.87 34.02
C THR A 145 -1.46 -0.56 34.55
N ASN A 146 -2.15 0.14 35.45
CA ASN A 146 -1.75 1.47 35.92
C ASN A 146 -1.31 1.51 37.41
N LYS A 147 -0.94 0.35 38.00
CA LYS A 147 -0.47 0.29 39.39
C LYS A 147 1.06 0.21 39.56
N ASN A 148 1.83 0.03 38.48
CA ASN A 148 3.30 -0.05 38.54
C ASN A 148 3.97 0.90 37.55
N ARG A 149 3.84 2.22 37.74
CA ARG A 149 4.81 3.18 37.17
C ARG A 149 4.75 4.53 37.87
N PHE A 150 5.16 4.54 39.13
CA PHE A 150 5.67 5.74 39.78
C PHE A 150 7.19 5.60 39.79
N THR A 151 7.85 6.13 38.76
CA THR A 151 9.22 6.67 38.81
C THR A 151 9.51 7.43 37.51
N SER A 152 9.94 8.66 37.73
CA SER A 152 10.33 9.76 36.86
C SER A 152 11.02 9.48 35.49
N THR A 153 10.84 10.48 34.62
CA THR A 153 11.83 11.10 33.70
C THR A 153 11.62 10.93 32.18
N ARG A 154 11.18 12.04 31.58
CA ARG A 154 11.38 12.61 30.22
C ARG A 154 11.24 11.77 28.93
N ARG A 155 10.40 12.36 28.05
CA ARG A 155 10.45 12.43 26.58
C ARG A 155 10.25 11.13 25.82
N GLY A 156 9.00 10.91 25.44
CA GLY A 156 8.61 10.06 24.32
C GLY A 156 7.12 10.22 24.10
N ALA A 157 6.73 10.80 22.96
CA ALA A 157 5.36 11.20 22.62
C ALA A 157 4.36 10.06 22.85
N THR A 158 3.61 10.14 23.95
CA THR A 158 2.40 9.35 24.15
C THR A 158 1.30 10.00 23.32
N SER A 159 1.05 9.42 22.15
CA SER A 159 -0.10 9.75 21.30
C SER A 159 -1.37 9.59 22.12
N ALA A 160 -2.02 10.73 22.40
CA ALA A 160 -3.30 10.81 23.07
C ALA A 160 -4.33 10.10 22.19
N ILE A 161 -4.89 9.01 22.70
CA ILE A 161 -6.08 8.40 22.13
C ILE A 161 -7.20 9.40 22.37
N ASN A 162 -7.63 10.13 21.34
CA ASN A 162 -8.88 10.90 21.37
C ASN A 162 -10.05 9.91 21.46
N LYS A 163 -10.32 9.43 22.68
CA LYS A 163 -11.58 8.80 23.05
C LYS A 163 -12.58 9.93 23.26
N VAL A 164 -13.35 10.25 22.22
CA VAL A 164 -14.60 10.97 22.45
C VAL A 164 -15.59 9.94 22.99
N VAL A 165 -15.74 9.93 24.32
CA VAL A 165 -16.81 9.22 25.00
C VAL A 165 -17.91 10.25 25.17
N ASP A 166 -18.96 10.18 24.36
CA ASP A 166 -20.16 10.95 24.62
C ASP A 166 -20.84 10.42 25.89
N GLN A 167 -21.52 11.31 26.62
CA GLN A 167 -22.16 11.04 27.91
C GLN A 167 -23.21 9.89 27.86
N ASN A 168 -23.56 9.38 26.67
CA ASN A 168 -24.46 8.24 26.44
C ASN A 168 -23.74 6.88 26.28
N GLY A 169 -22.44 6.79 26.51
CA GLY A 169 -21.70 5.52 26.44
C GLY A 169 -21.44 5.00 25.03
N THR A 170 -21.48 5.88 24.04
CA THR A 170 -21.08 5.60 22.65
C THR A 170 -19.55 5.58 22.56
N TYR A 171 -18.98 4.45 22.13
CA TYR A 171 -17.56 4.36 21.81
C TYR A 171 -17.38 4.34 20.31
N VAL A 172 -16.84 5.44 19.77
CA VAL A 172 -16.42 5.53 18.39
C VAL A 172 -14.98 5.03 18.31
N VAL A 173 -14.75 3.93 17.60
CA VAL A 173 -13.40 3.43 17.35
C VAL A 173 -12.93 4.00 16.02
N GLY A 174 -12.23 5.14 16.08
CA GLY A 174 -11.51 5.70 14.95
C GLY A 174 -10.50 4.69 14.39
N GLY A 175 -10.28 4.75 13.07
CA GLY A 175 -9.57 3.73 12.26
C GLY A 175 -8.11 3.41 12.65
N ASP A 176 -7.57 4.01 13.69
CA ASP A 176 -6.17 3.85 14.12
C ASP A 176 -5.90 2.52 14.85
N LEU A 177 -6.92 1.88 15.44
CA LEU A 177 -6.72 0.62 16.19
C LEU A 177 -6.37 -0.57 15.26
N LEU A 178 -6.83 -0.54 14.01
CA LEU A 178 -6.58 -1.61 13.03
C LEU A 178 -5.21 -1.49 12.35
N ARG A 179 -4.61 -0.29 12.30
CA ARG A 179 -3.22 -0.10 11.83
C ARG A 179 -2.20 -0.78 12.74
N PHE A 180 -2.54 -1.04 14.00
CA PHE A 180 -1.59 -1.58 14.98
C PHE A 180 -1.24 -3.06 14.76
N VAL A 181 -2.09 -3.82 14.04
CA VAL A 181 -1.84 -5.26 13.78
C VAL A 181 -1.09 -5.47 12.47
N GLU A 182 -1.27 -4.61 11.47
CA GLU A 182 -0.48 -4.64 10.23
C GLU A 182 0.98 -4.20 10.47
N ASN A 183 1.21 -3.30 11.42
CA ASN A 183 2.53 -2.70 11.60
C ASN A 183 3.59 -3.74 11.99
N LYS A 184 3.27 -4.78 12.77
CA LYS A 184 4.29 -5.76 13.20
C LYS A 184 4.84 -6.61 12.06
N ARG A 185 4.02 -6.98 11.06
CA ARG A 185 4.50 -7.74 9.90
C ARG A 185 5.30 -6.83 8.96
N LEU A 186 4.87 -5.58 8.80
CA LEU A 186 5.57 -4.60 7.99
C LEU A 186 6.97 -4.30 8.58
N TYR A 187 7.10 -4.12 9.90
CA TYR A 187 8.41 -3.90 10.54
C TYR A 187 9.37 -5.07 10.36
N VAL A 188 8.88 -6.31 10.35
CA VAL A 188 9.75 -7.48 10.08
C VAL A 188 10.21 -7.49 8.63
N ILE A 189 9.31 -7.24 7.67
CA ILE A 189 9.65 -7.19 6.23
C ILE A 189 10.65 -6.06 5.96
N VAL A 190 10.40 -4.87 6.49
CA VAL A 190 11.29 -3.70 6.38
C VAL A 190 12.64 -3.98 7.05
N GLY A 191 12.65 -4.62 8.21
CA GLY A 191 13.88 -5.01 8.91
C GLY A 191 14.73 -6.00 8.10
N VAL A 192 14.10 -7.01 7.48
CA VAL A 192 14.79 -7.96 6.60
C VAL A 192 15.35 -7.26 5.36
N ALA A 193 14.58 -6.37 4.72
CA ALA A 193 15.04 -5.62 3.56
C ALA A 193 16.27 -4.74 3.87
N ILE A 194 16.27 -4.06 5.02
CA ILE A 194 17.43 -3.26 5.47
C ILE A 194 18.66 -4.14 5.72
N ALA A 195 18.49 -5.30 6.35
CA ALA A 195 19.60 -6.23 6.59
C ALA A 195 20.24 -6.74 5.29
N VAL A 196 19.43 -7.04 4.27
CA VAL A 196 19.90 -7.44 2.93
C VAL A 196 20.69 -6.32 2.25
N LEU A 197 20.21 -5.08 2.33
CA LEU A 197 20.92 -3.92 1.76
C LEU A 197 22.28 -3.69 2.43
N ILE A 198 22.37 -3.85 3.75
CA ILE A 198 23.64 -3.74 4.48
C ILE A 198 24.62 -4.84 4.05
N LEU A 199 24.13 -6.08 3.88
CA LEU A 199 24.96 -7.20 3.40
C LEU A 199 25.52 -6.94 2.00
N LEU A 200 24.70 -6.44 1.07
CA LEU A 200 25.11 -6.10 -0.29
C LEU A 200 26.15 -4.96 -0.30
N ALA A 201 25.97 -3.94 0.53
CA ALA A 201 26.92 -2.85 0.66
C ALA A 201 28.29 -3.34 1.18
N LEU A 202 28.31 -4.26 2.16
CA LEU A 202 29.54 -4.86 2.67
C LEU A 202 30.27 -5.70 1.62
N LEU A 203 29.53 -6.49 0.82
CA LEU A 203 30.10 -7.26 -0.29
C LEU A 203 30.72 -6.36 -1.36
N LEU A 204 30.05 -5.26 -1.70
CA LEU A 204 30.53 -4.30 -2.69
C LEU A 204 31.80 -3.58 -2.21
N LEU A 205 31.87 -3.25 -0.91
CA LEU A 205 33.05 -2.65 -0.30
C LEU A 205 34.25 -3.63 -0.30
N LEU A 206 34.02 -4.91 -0.02
CA LEU A 206 35.02 -5.98 -0.16
C LEU A 206 35.54 -6.09 -1.61
N LEU A 207 34.63 -6.02 -2.58
CA LEU A 207 34.98 -6.11 -4.00
C LEU A 207 35.83 -4.91 -4.46
N LEU A 208 35.51 -3.70 -4.00
CA LEU A 208 36.32 -2.50 -4.25
C LEU A 208 37.72 -2.59 -3.64
N LEU A 209 37.86 -3.18 -2.45
CA LEU A 209 39.17 -3.42 -1.83
C LEU A 209 40.01 -4.41 -2.65
N VAL A 210 39.39 -5.46 -3.19
CA VAL A 210 40.09 -6.44 -4.06
C VAL A 210 40.54 -5.80 -5.38
N ILE A 211 39.70 -4.95 -5.99
CA ILE A 211 40.04 -4.27 -7.25
C ILE A 211 41.22 -3.29 -7.07
N LYS A 212 41.25 -2.54 -5.96
CA LYS A 212 42.34 -1.58 -5.69
C LYS A 212 43.72 -2.22 -5.61
N ILE A 213 43.81 -3.51 -5.31
CA ILE A 213 45.10 -4.22 -5.17
C ILE A 213 45.70 -4.59 -6.54
N LYS A 214 44.94 -4.53 -7.65
CA LYS A 214 45.41 -5.02 -8.96
C LYS A 214 45.71 -3.98 -10.03
N SER A 215 45.49 -2.69 -9.80
CA SER A 215 45.78 -1.67 -10.83
C SER A 215 47.27 -1.31 -10.88
N LYS A 216 48.05 -2.10 -11.63
CA LYS A 216 49.30 -1.60 -12.21
C LYS A 216 48.95 -0.58 -13.32
N PRO A 217 49.61 0.59 -13.40
CA PRO A 217 49.32 1.57 -14.43
C PRO A 217 49.61 0.97 -15.82
N LEU A 218 48.62 1.02 -16.70
CA LEU A 218 48.64 0.34 -18.01
C LEU A 218 49.56 1.01 -19.04
N LEU A 219 50.13 2.17 -18.72
CA LEU A 219 50.99 2.93 -19.63
C LEU A 219 52.20 3.51 -18.88
N PRO A 220 53.39 3.49 -19.49
CA PRO A 220 54.55 4.18 -18.95
C PRO A 220 54.32 5.70 -19.00
N PRO A 221 54.88 6.47 -18.05
CA PRO A 221 54.78 7.93 -18.09
C PRO A 221 55.46 8.48 -19.35
N PRO A 222 54.88 9.53 -19.99
CA PRO A 222 55.49 10.18 -21.15
C PRO A 222 56.88 10.74 -20.82
N PRO A 223 57.79 10.86 -21.81
CA PRO A 223 57.53 10.90 -23.26
C PRO A 223 57.48 9.52 -23.94
N TYR A 224 56.41 9.28 -24.71
CA TYR A 224 56.24 8.04 -25.48
C TYR A 224 57.25 7.99 -26.64
N LYS A 225 58.22 7.06 -26.56
CA LYS A 225 59.12 6.76 -27.68
C LYS A 225 58.38 5.92 -28.72
N LEU A 226 57.63 6.58 -29.60
CA LEU A 226 56.99 5.92 -30.76
C LEU A 226 58.06 5.50 -31.77
N SER A 227 57.90 4.30 -32.35
CA SER A 227 58.72 3.85 -33.48
C SER A 227 58.47 4.74 -34.70
N LYS A 228 59.40 4.72 -35.67
CA LYS A 228 59.28 5.53 -36.90
C LYS A 228 57.96 5.24 -37.64
N GLN A 229 57.60 3.96 -37.76
CA GLN A 229 56.36 3.52 -38.41
C GLN A 229 55.11 4.00 -37.67
N SER A 230 55.09 3.94 -36.33
CA SER A 230 53.95 4.43 -35.55
C SER A 230 53.79 5.95 -35.64
N LYS A 231 54.89 6.70 -35.77
CA LYS A 231 54.84 8.15 -36.01
C LYS A 231 54.25 8.47 -37.39
N GLU A 232 54.64 7.71 -38.41
CA GLU A 232 54.11 7.88 -39.78
C GLU A 232 52.62 7.55 -39.86
N VAL A 233 52.18 6.46 -39.22
CA VAL A 233 50.75 6.10 -39.16
C VAL A 233 49.95 7.16 -38.40
N LEU A 234 50.43 7.63 -37.25
CA LEU A 234 49.74 8.66 -36.47
C LEU A 234 49.67 9.98 -37.24
N ALA A 235 50.75 10.36 -37.93
CA ALA A 235 50.78 11.54 -38.78
C ALA A 235 49.80 11.41 -39.97
N SER A 236 49.70 10.22 -40.58
CA SER A 236 48.71 9.94 -41.63
C SER A 236 47.29 10.10 -41.12
N ILE A 237 46.96 9.50 -39.97
CA ILE A 237 45.62 9.60 -39.37
C ILE A 237 45.28 11.06 -39.04
N CYS A 238 46.21 11.81 -38.44
CA CYS A 238 46.01 13.23 -38.17
C CYS A 238 45.82 14.04 -39.46
N LYS A 239 46.60 13.72 -40.50
CA LYS A 239 46.46 14.36 -41.82
C LYS A 239 45.09 14.07 -42.42
N ASP A 240 44.64 12.81 -42.40
CA ASP A 240 43.34 12.39 -42.92
C ASP A 240 42.18 13.05 -42.17
N ILE A 241 42.27 13.20 -40.85
CA ILE A 241 41.26 13.89 -40.04
C ILE A 241 41.19 15.39 -40.38
N VAL A 242 42.35 16.04 -40.58
CA VAL A 242 42.41 17.47 -40.91
C VAL A 242 41.98 17.72 -42.36
N SER A 243 42.37 16.86 -43.30
CA SER A 243 42.06 17.04 -44.73
C SER A 243 40.62 16.66 -45.09
N ASN A 244 40.01 15.74 -44.36
CA ASN A 244 38.64 15.29 -44.63
C ASN A 244 37.57 16.04 -43.82
N ASN A 245 37.87 17.25 -43.32
CA ASN A 245 36.93 18.17 -42.69
C ASN A 245 36.16 17.52 -41.51
N PRO A 246 36.65 17.64 -40.26
CA PRO A 246 36.26 16.73 -39.17
C PRO A 246 34.83 16.89 -38.63
N MET A 247 33.93 17.62 -39.28
CA MET A 247 32.55 17.82 -38.81
C MET A 247 31.52 17.88 -39.96
N VAL A 248 31.48 16.86 -40.82
CA VAL A 248 30.22 16.53 -41.51
C VAL A 248 29.64 15.29 -40.84
N TRP A 249 29.05 15.50 -39.66
CA TRP A 249 28.15 14.50 -39.08
C TRP A 249 26.73 14.91 -39.44
N CYS A 250 25.97 13.98 -40.02
CA CYS A 250 24.57 14.19 -40.31
C CYS A 250 23.85 14.56 -39.01
N VAL A 251 23.09 15.65 -39.02
CA VAL A 251 22.25 16.11 -37.89
C VAL A 251 21.36 15.00 -37.33
N HIS A 252 21.07 13.96 -38.12
CA HIS A 252 20.29 12.80 -37.68
C HIS A 252 21.01 11.88 -36.67
N ASP A 253 22.34 11.93 -36.55
CA ASP A 253 23.11 11.10 -35.62
C ASP A 253 23.33 11.76 -34.25
N GLN A 254 22.88 13.01 -34.10
CA GLN A 254 22.93 13.79 -32.86
C GLN A 254 22.31 13.07 -31.63
N PRO A 255 21.21 12.31 -31.74
CA PRO A 255 20.60 11.63 -30.59
C PRO A 255 21.47 10.51 -30.01
N LEU A 256 22.37 9.92 -30.82
CA LEU A 256 23.20 8.78 -30.40
C LEU A 256 24.35 9.20 -29.49
N LEU A 257 24.82 10.44 -29.64
CA LEU A 257 25.95 10.95 -28.87
C LEU A 257 25.49 11.62 -27.59
N TRP A 258 24.29 12.22 -27.59
CA TRP A 258 23.78 13.05 -26.49
C TRP A 258 22.48 12.48 -25.94
N LEU A 259 22.58 11.31 -25.30
CA LEU A 259 21.54 10.78 -24.41
C LEU A 259 21.53 11.58 -23.10
N ALA A 260 21.14 12.85 -23.15
CA ALA A 260 20.83 13.64 -21.96
C ALA A 260 19.32 13.93 -21.96
N PRO A 261 18.58 13.59 -20.89
CA PRO A 261 17.16 13.89 -20.80
C PRO A 261 16.97 15.42 -20.83
N LEU A 262 16.12 15.88 -21.75
CA LEU A 262 15.65 17.27 -21.79
C LEU A 262 14.79 17.54 -20.56
N ASP A 263 15.44 18.00 -19.48
CA ASP A 263 14.77 18.79 -18.45
C ASP A 263 15.02 20.28 -18.77
N ASP A 264 13.93 21.05 -18.85
CA ASP A 264 13.82 22.41 -19.42
C ASP A 264 14.66 23.51 -18.73
N ALA A 265 15.50 23.17 -17.77
CA ALA A 265 16.28 24.14 -16.99
C ALA A 265 17.61 24.59 -17.64
N LYS A 266 18.00 24.05 -18.81
CA LYS A 266 19.30 24.38 -19.46
C LYS A 266 19.23 25.07 -20.82
N ILE A 267 18.05 25.51 -21.27
CA ILE A 267 17.92 26.27 -22.53
C ILE A 267 18.62 27.65 -22.44
N SER A 268 18.72 28.25 -21.24
CA SER A 268 19.42 29.53 -21.07
C SER A 268 20.93 29.42 -21.29
N GLN A 269 21.56 28.31 -20.90
CA GLN A 269 23.00 28.10 -21.08
C GLN A 269 23.38 27.85 -22.55
N ILE A 270 22.48 27.23 -23.32
CA ILE A 270 22.67 27.01 -24.76
C ILE A 270 22.60 28.34 -25.54
N ASN A 271 21.72 29.27 -25.14
CA ASN A 271 21.62 30.57 -25.78
C ASN A 271 22.84 31.47 -25.49
N ILE A 272 23.43 31.35 -24.29
CA ILE A 272 24.70 32.02 -23.93
C ILE A 272 25.85 31.47 -24.78
N LEU A 273 25.94 30.14 -24.95
CA LEU A 273 26.95 29.50 -25.79
C LEU A 273 26.80 29.86 -27.28
N LYS A 274 25.55 29.98 -27.79
CA LYS A 274 25.29 30.44 -29.16
C LYS A 274 25.79 31.87 -29.39
N GLN A 275 25.56 32.79 -28.44
CA GLN A 275 26.05 34.17 -28.55
C GLN A 275 27.58 34.26 -28.49
N GLN A 276 28.25 33.38 -27.73
CA GLN A 276 29.71 33.35 -27.64
C GLN A 276 30.38 32.77 -28.90
N LEU A 277 29.71 31.87 -29.63
CA LEU A 277 30.28 31.21 -30.81
C LEU A 277 30.03 31.98 -32.13
N LEU A 278 29.02 32.84 -32.18
CA LEU A 278 28.69 33.68 -33.35
C LEU A 278 29.84 34.56 -33.88
N PRO A 279 30.66 35.25 -33.04
CA PRO A 279 31.77 36.05 -33.54
C PRO A 279 32.99 35.23 -33.99
N LEU A 280 33.13 33.96 -33.58
CA LEU A 280 34.25 33.10 -34.00
C LEU A 280 34.08 32.56 -35.43
N ALA A 281 32.86 32.43 -35.91
CA ALA A 281 32.56 32.01 -37.29
C ALA A 281 32.77 33.14 -38.32
N ALA A 282 32.81 34.40 -37.90
CA ALA A 282 33.00 35.55 -38.78
C ALA A 282 34.49 35.84 -39.11
N VAL A 283 35.42 35.15 -38.45
CA VAL A 283 36.88 35.38 -38.63
C VAL A 283 37.52 34.36 -39.58
N SER A 284 36.81 33.32 -40.02
CA SER A 284 37.36 32.28 -40.92
C SER A 284 37.02 32.48 -42.41
N SER A 285 36.56 33.67 -42.79
CA SER A 285 36.33 34.02 -44.19
C SER A 285 37.11 35.29 -44.55
N PHE A 286 38.44 35.23 -44.43
CA PHE A 286 39.44 35.95 -45.22
C PHE A 286 40.82 35.29 -45.00
#